data_AF-A0A844EKJ0-F1
#
_entry.id   AF-A0A844EKJ0-F1
#
_cell.length_a   1.000
_cell.length_b   1.000
_cell.length_c   1.000
_cell.angle_alpha   90.00
_cell.angle_beta   90.00
_cell.angle_gamma   90.00
#
_symmetry.space_group_name_H-M   'P 1'
#
loop_
_entity.id
_entity.type
_entity.pdbx_description
1 polymer ?
#
loop_
_entity_poly.entity_id
_entity_poly.type
_entity_poly.pdbx_seq_one_letter_code
_entity_poly.pdbx_strand_id
1 'polypeptide(L)'
;GYREFLLGLLQDHQPVLFHCFAGKDRTGFAAAIILKIAGANNQQIMADYLLTNQLRTKANQALLDQFRDQMTEQQLDNLHTALMVDADYLTHARDVLLNQFGTFDHYLTDGLGLPSDFVAEFRNLYVAN
;
A
#
# COMPACT_ATOMS: atom_id res chain seq x y z
N GLY A 1 -12.08 -7.11 0.93
CA GLY A 1 -10.86 -7.18 0.09
C GLY A 1 -10.56 -5.81 -0.50
N TYR A 2 -9.62 -5.72 -1.45
CA TYR A 2 -9.32 -4.43 -2.12
C TYR A 2 -10.49 -3.94 -2.97
N ARG A 3 -11.27 -4.85 -3.57
CA ARG A 3 -12.51 -4.52 -4.30
C ARG A 3 -13.47 -3.69 -3.44
N GLU A 4 -13.88 -4.24 -2.29
CA GLU A 4 -14.87 -3.61 -1.43
C GLU A 4 -14.35 -2.29 -0.85
N PHE A 5 -13.06 -2.25 -0.53
CA PHE A 5 -12.39 -1.03 -0.10
C PHE A 5 -12.48 0.06 -1.17
N LEU A 6 -12.09 -0.22 -2.41
CA LEU A 6 -12.11 0.74 -3.52
C LEU A 6 -13.52 1.22 -3.84
N LEU A 7 -14.50 0.31 -3.91
CA LEU A 7 -15.91 0.68 -4.13
C LEU A 7 -16.44 1.57 -2.99
N GLY A 8 -16.03 1.29 -1.75
CA GLY A 8 -16.40 2.12 -0.59
C GLY A 8 -15.88 3.56 -0.69
N LEU A 9 -14.75 3.81 -1.36
CA LEU A 9 -14.19 5.16 -1.54
C LEU A 9 -15.11 6.10 -2.35
N LEU A 10 -16.04 5.55 -3.14
CA LEU A 10 -16.98 6.32 -3.96
C LEU A 10 -18.36 6.49 -3.30
N GLN A 11 -18.64 5.78 -2.20
CA GLN A 11 -19.95 5.85 -1.56
C GLN A 11 -20.08 7.06 -0.64
N ASP A 12 -19.06 7.27 0.19
CA ASP A 12 -19.03 8.35 1.17
C ASP A 12 -17.99 9.36 0.70
N HIS A 13 -18.44 10.48 0.11
CA HIS A 13 -17.59 11.58 -0.39
C HIS A 13 -16.88 12.35 0.75
N GLN A 14 -16.32 11.62 1.71
CA GLN A 14 -15.67 12.11 2.91
C GLN A 14 -14.19 11.76 2.87
N PRO A 15 -13.35 12.48 3.61
CA PRO A 15 -11.96 12.07 3.80
C PRO A 15 -11.87 10.66 4.39
N VAL A 16 -11.07 9.79 3.78
CA VAL A 16 -10.92 8.39 4.20
C VAL A 16 -9.57 8.16 4.87
N LEU A 17 -9.60 7.59 6.08
CA LEU A 17 -8.44 6.98 6.73
C LEU A 17 -8.55 5.46 6.60
N PHE A 18 -7.53 4.82 6.05
CA PHE A 18 -7.44 3.36 5.95
C PHE A 18 -6.13 2.87 6.57
N HIS A 19 -6.21 1.76 7.31
CA HIS A 19 -5.04 1.20 7.99
C HIS A 19 -5.10 -0.32 8.05
N CYS A 20 -3.96 -0.94 8.33
CA CYS A 20 -3.88 -2.33 8.77
C CYS A 20 -3.34 -2.36 10.21
N PHE A 21 -2.55 -3.35 10.60
CA PHE A 21 -1.94 -3.36 11.93
C PHE A 21 -0.78 -2.35 12.02
N ALA A 22 0.28 -2.58 11.24
CA ALA A 22 1.44 -1.69 11.21
C ALA A 22 1.31 -0.55 10.18
N GLY A 23 0.27 -0.56 9.34
CA GLY A 23 0.09 0.44 8.29
C GLY A 23 1.11 0.34 7.15
N LYS A 24 1.80 -0.81 6.97
CA LYS A 24 2.91 -0.95 6.01
C LYS A 24 2.58 -1.79 4.77
N ASP A 25 2.32 -3.10 4.91
CA ASP A 25 2.25 -3.98 3.73
C ASP A 25 0.90 -3.88 3.02
N ARG A 26 -0.20 -4.26 3.69
CA ARG A 26 -1.56 -4.19 3.13
C ARG A 26 -1.99 -2.75 2.87
N THR A 27 -1.58 -1.83 3.75
CA THR A 27 -1.85 -0.39 3.58
C THR A 27 -1.03 0.19 2.44
N GLY A 28 0.26 -0.12 2.35
CA GLY A 28 1.12 0.34 1.28
C GLY A 28 0.70 -0.18 -0.09
N PHE A 29 0.25 -1.43 -0.19
CA PHE A 29 -0.29 -1.94 -1.44
C PHE A 29 -1.63 -1.29 -1.82
N ALA A 30 -2.54 -1.07 -0.85
CA ALA A 30 -3.76 -0.29 -1.08
C ALA A 30 -3.44 1.14 -1.57
N ALA A 31 -2.51 1.83 -0.90
CA ALA A 31 -2.06 3.17 -1.27
C ALA A 31 -1.44 3.19 -2.68
N ALA A 32 -0.62 2.20 -3.02
CA ALA A 32 -0.04 2.06 -4.35
C ALA A 32 -1.11 1.92 -5.45
N ILE A 33 -2.16 1.13 -5.21
CA ILE A 33 -3.30 1.03 -6.13
C ILE A 33 -4.01 2.38 -6.28
N ILE A 34 -4.34 3.04 -5.16
CA ILE A 34 -5.02 4.34 -5.16
C ILE A 34 -4.20 5.39 -5.92
N LEU A 35 -2.91 5.52 -5.61
CA LEU A 35 -2.01 6.47 -6.26
C LEU A 35 -1.88 6.18 -7.76
N LYS A 36 -1.83 4.91 -8.15
CA LYS A 36 -1.81 4.53 -9.57
C LYS A 36 -3.10 4.93 -10.28
N ILE A 37 -4.26 4.68 -9.66
CA ILE A 37 -5.57 5.13 -10.17
C ILE A 37 -5.59 6.65 -10.26
N ALA A 38 -5.07 7.38 -9.27
CA ALA A 38 -4.96 8.83 -9.27
C ALA A 38 -4.02 9.40 -10.36
N GLY A 39 -3.22 8.56 -11.00
CA GLY A 39 -2.33 8.95 -12.11
C GLY A 39 -0.87 9.17 -11.70
N ALA A 40 -0.48 8.82 -10.47
CA ALA A 40 0.92 8.86 -10.07
C ALA A 40 1.77 7.87 -10.88
N ASN A 41 3.00 8.27 -11.16
CA ASN A 41 3.96 7.39 -11.83
C ASN A 41 4.59 6.39 -10.83
N ASN A 42 5.24 5.35 -11.34
CA ASN A 42 5.78 4.27 -10.51
C ASN A 42 6.86 4.75 -9.53
N GLN A 43 7.61 5.81 -9.87
CA GLN A 43 8.63 6.38 -8.99
C GLN A 43 7.99 7.11 -7.81
N GLN A 44 6.92 7.88 -8.04
CA GLN A 44 6.16 8.55 -6.97
C GLN A 44 5.54 7.54 -6.02
N ILE A 45 4.94 6.47 -6.56
CA ILE A 45 4.34 5.39 -5.77
C ILE A 45 5.41 4.68 -4.91
N MET A 46 6.57 4.37 -5.49
CA MET A 46 7.65 3.73 -4.74
C MET A 46 8.22 4.66 -3.66
N ALA A 47 8.36 5.95 -3.95
CA ALA A 47 8.83 6.93 -2.97
C ALA A 47 7.88 7.04 -1.77
N ASP A 48 6.56 7.08 -2.02
CA ASP A 48 5.54 7.07 -0.96
C ASP A 48 5.60 5.78 -0.13
N TYR A 49 5.71 4.62 -0.78
CA TYR A 49 5.82 3.34 -0.09
C TYR A 49 7.04 3.29 0.84
N LEU A 50 8.22 3.68 0.35
CA LEU A 50 9.48 3.67 1.12
C LEU A 50 9.53 4.74 2.21
N LEU A 51 8.74 5.81 2.11
CA LEU A 51 8.61 6.82 3.16
C LEU A 51 8.13 6.21 4.49
N THR A 52 7.44 5.07 4.44
CA THR A 52 7.05 4.26 5.61
C THR A 52 8.23 3.99 6.54
N ASN A 53 9.41 3.67 6.02
CA ASN A 53 10.60 3.36 6.83
C ASN A 53 11.07 4.55 7.67
N GLN A 54 10.89 5.77 7.15
CA GLN A 54 11.23 7.01 7.85
C GLN A 54 10.15 7.39 8.86
N LEU A 55 8.87 7.34 8.45
CA LEU A 55 7.75 7.75 9.31
C LEU A 55 7.52 6.79 10.48
N ARG A 56 7.91 5.52 10.34
CA ARG A 56 7.75 4.51 11.40
C ARG A 56 8.96 4.35 12.30
N THR A 57 10.07 5.07 12.10
CA THR A 57 11.30 4.88 12.88
C THR A 57 11.06 4.88 14.39
N LYS A 58 10.30 5.87 14.92
CA LYS A 58 9.98 5.94 16.35
C LYS A 58 9.13 4.77 16.84
N ALA A 59 8.11 4.38 16.08
CA ALA A 59 7.22 3.27 16.45
C ALA A 59 7.95 1.92 16.39
N ASN A 60 8.82 1.73 15.41
CA ASN A 60 9.63 0.53 15.27
C ASN A 60 10.68 0.44 16.40
N GLN A 61 11.34 1.56 16.75
CA GLN A 61 12.28 1.59 17.87
C GLN A 61 11.61 1.23 19.20
N ALA A 62 10.40 1.75 19.47
CA ALA A 62 9.67 1.43 20.69
C ALA A 62 9.37 -0.08 20.81
N LEU A 63 9.05 -0.75 19.70
CA LEU A 63 8.87 -2.21 19.68
C LEU A 63 10.19 -2.95 19.91
N LEU A 64 11.29 -2.52 19.29
CA LEU A 64 12.60 -3.13 19.51
C LEU A 64 13.06 -3.00 20.96
N ASP A 65 12.87 -1.82 21.56
CA ASP A 65 13.19 -1.57 22.97
C ASP A 65 12.37 -2.47 23.90
N GLN A 66 11.08 -2.67 23.60
CA GLN A 66 10.19 -3.53 24.38
C GLN A 66 10.68 -4.99 24.45
N PHE A 67 11.29 -5.49 23.38
CA PHE A 67 11.76 -6.88 23.30
C PHE A 67 13.26 -7.06 23.56
N ARG A 68 14.00 -5.98 23.83
CA ARG A 68 15.47 -6.00 23.93
C ARG A 68 16.00 -7.03 24.92
N ASP A 69 15.38 -7.14 26.10
CA ASP A 69 15.85 -8.04 27.16
C ASP A 69 15.31 -9.49 27.00
N GLN A 70 14.44 -9.73 26.01
CA GLN A 70 13.78 -11.02 25.76
C GLN A 70 14.33 -11.74 24.52
N MET A 71 15.17 -11.08 23.74
CA MET A 71 15.63 -11.54 22.43
C MET A 71 17.15 -11.45 22.33
N THR A 72 17.74 -12.33 21.52
CA THR A 72 19.14 -12.20 21.09
C THR A 72 19.29 -11.05 20.09
N GLU A 73 20.52 -10.57 19.88
CA GLU A 73 20.81 -9.55 18.86
C GLU A 73 20.29 -9.98 17.47
N GLN A 74 20.53 -11.23 17.08
CA GLN A 74 20.03 -11.75 15.81
C GLN A 74 18.50 -11.74 15.71
N GLN A 75 17.79 -12.02 16.82
CA GLN A 75 16.32 -11.96 16.85
C GLN A 75 15.81 -10.52 16.75
N LEU A 76 16.49 -9.57 17.38
CA LEU A 76 16.18 -8.13 17.25
C LEU A 76 16.42 -7.62 15.83
N ASP A 77 17.50 -8.06 15.17
CA ASP A 77 17.78 -7.70 13.77
C ASP A 77 16.71 -8.26 12.82
N ASN A 78 16.28 -9.50 13.05
CA ASN A 78 15.20 -10.11 12.28
C ASN A 78 13.86 -9.37 12.51
N LEU A 79 13.58 -8.98 13.77
CA LEU A 79 12.41 -8.17 14.09
C LEU A 79 12.48 -6.79 13.42
N HIS A 80 13.63 -6.11 13.48
CA HIS A 80 13.83 -4.84 12.82
C HIS A 80 13.55 -4.96 11.32
N THR A 81 14.12 -5.97 10.66
CA THR A 81 13.87 -6.25 9.24
C THR A 81 12.37 -6.46 8.97
N ALA A 82 11.68 -7.25 9.79
CA ALA A 82 10.25 -7.51 9.64
C ALA A 82 9.36 -6.26 9.84
N LEU A 83 9.83 -5.27 10.61
CA LEU A 83 9.14 -4.00 10.86
C LEU A 83 9.31 -2.98 9.73
N MET A 84 10.21 -3.23 8.80
CA MET A 84 10.50 -2.37 7.65
C MET A 84 9.71 -2.80 6.42
N VAL A 85 9.77 -1.97 5.39
CA VAL A 85 9.38 -2.32 4.02
C VAL A 85 10.60 -2.29 3.10
N ASP A 86 10.55 -3.08 2.03
CA ASP A 86 11.59 -3.14 1.01
C ASP A 86 10.98 -2.90 -0.37
N ALA A 87 11.71 -2.20 -1.24
CA ALA A 87 11.27 -1.90 -2.61
C ALA A 87 10.93 -3.17 -3.40
N ASP A 88 11.62 -4.28 -3.13
CA ASP A 88 11.39 -5.55 -3.78
C ASP A 88 9.98 -6.09 -3.52
N TYR A 89 9.39 -5.78 -2.35
CA TYR A 89 8.05 -6.28 -2.01
C TYR A 89 6.98 -5.68 -2.91
N LEU A 90 7.00 -4.35 -3.07
CA LEU A 90 6.04 -3.67 -3.94
C LEU A 90 6.35 -3.92 -5.43
N THR A 91 7.63 -4.01 -5.78
CA THR A 91 8.06 -4.39 -7.14
C THR A 91 7.53 -5.77 -7.51
N HIS A 92 7.72 -6.76 -6.64
CA HIS A 92 7.23 -8.11 -6.87
C HIS A 92 5.70 -8.15 -6.97
N ALA A 93 4.98 -7.43 -6.11
CA ALA A 93 3.52 -7.35 -6.19
C ALA A 93 3.04 -6.78 -7.53
N ARG A 94 3.70 -5.72 -8.03
CA ARG A 94 3.44 -5.15 -9.35
C ARG A 94 3.72 -6.16 -10.46
N ASP A 95 4.86 -6.86 -10.39
CA ASP A 95 5.26 -7.80 -11.43
C ASP A 95 4.32 -9.01 -11.48
N VAL A 96 3.87 -9.53 -10.33
CA VAL A 96 2.83 -10.58 -10.26
C VAL A 96 1.55 -10.11 -10.92
N LEU A 97 1.10 -8.89 -10.63
CA LEU A 97 -0.09 -8.30 -11.23
C LEU A 97 0.04 -8.19 -12.75
N LEU A 98 1.15 -7.66 -13.24
CA LEU A 98 1.38 -7.51 -14.69
C LEU A 98 1.51 -8.88 -15.38
N ASN A 99 2.15 -9.85 -14.74
CA ASN A 99 2.28 -11.21 -15.29
C ASN A 99 0.93 -11.95 -15.35
N GLN A 100 0.04 -11.71 -14.39
CA GLN A 100 -1.26 -12.40 -14.33
C GLN A 100 -2.34 -11.72 -15.17
N PHE A 101 -2.35 -10.38 -15.23
CA PHE A 101 -3.44 -9.61 -15.85
C PHE A 101 -2.99 -8.85 -17.11
N GLY A 102 -1.69 -8.80 -17.40
CA GLY A 102 -1.10 -8.10 -18.55
C GLY A 102 -1.01 -6.58 -18.36
N THR A 103 -2.05 -5.95 -17.82
CA THR A 103 -2.09 -4.50 -17.55
C THR A 103 -2.67 -4.21 -16.18
N PHE A 104 -2.41 -3.00 -15.67
CA PHE A 104 -3.04 -2.53 -14.44
C PHE A 104 -4.55 -2.38 -14.60
N ASP A 105 -5.02 -1.93 -15.76
CA ASP A 105 -6.45 -1.76 -16.03
C ASP A 105 -7.18 -3.11 -16.02
N HIS A 106 -6.60 -4.15 -16.63
CA HIS A 106 -7.13 -5.52 -16.53
C HIS A 106 -7.11 -6.07 -15.11
N TYR A 107 -6.13 -5.69 -14.28
CA TYR A 107 -6.20 -6.07 -12.87
C TYR A 107 -7.38 -5.41 -12.16
N LEU A 108 -7.67 -4.14 -12.44
CA LEU A 108 -8.83 -3.45 -11.87
C LEU A 108 -10.14 -4.09 -12.33
N THR A 109 -10.29 -4.39 -13.62
CA THR A 109 -11.53 -4.96 -14.17
C THR A 109 -11.65 -6.45 -13.93
N ASP A 110 -10.65 -7.25 -14.29
CA ASP A 110 -10.75 -8.71 -14.31
C ASP A 110 -10.30 -9.31 -12.98
N GLY A 111 -9.28 -8.73 -12.35
CA GLY A 111 -8.76 -9.16 -11.06
C GLY A 111 -9.63 -8.70 -9.87
N LEU A 112 -10.05 -7.44 -9.88
CA LEU A 112 -10.85 -6.83 -8.80
C LEU A 112 -12.33 -6.67 -9.14
N GLY A 113 -12.75 -6.99 -10.38
CA GLY A 113 -14.15 -6.91 -10.80
C GLY A 113 -14.70 -5.47 -10.86
N LEU A 114 -13.85 -4.44 -10.85
CA LEU A 114 -14.31 -3.05 -10.72
C LEU A 114 -15.10 -2.63 -11.98
N PRO A 115 -16.14 -1.78 -11.81
CA PRO A 115 -16.82 -1.15 -12.93
C PRO A 115 -15.82 -0.42 -13.84
N SER A 116 -16.07 -0.44 -15.15
CA SER A 116 -15.16 0.16 -16.14
C SER A 116 -15.01 1.68 -16.01
N ASP A 117 -15.99 2.35 -15.42
CA ASP A 117 -16.03 3.78 -15.12
C ASP A 117 -15.40 4.15 -13.77
N PHE A 118 -15.04 3.17 -12.92
CA PHE A 118 -14.51 3.40 -11.57
C PHE A 118 -13.33 4.38 -11.55
N VAL A 119 -12.37 4.24 -12.47
CA VAL A 119 -11.19 5.13 -12.52
C VAL A 119 -11.59 6.58 -12.84
N ALA A 120 -12.57 6.77 -13.71
CA ALA A 120 -13.06 8.10 -14.07
C ALA A 120 -13.80 8.73 -12.88
N GLU A 121 -14.70 8.00 -12.24
CA GLU A 121 -15.42 8.46 -11.04
C GLU A 121 -14.46 8.81 -9.89
N PHE A 122 -13.48 7.92 -9.63
CA PHE A 122 -12.46 8.16 -8.62
C PHE A 122 -11.68 9.44 -8.90
N ARG A 123 -11.21 9.66 -10.13
CA ARG A 123 -10.44 10.86 -10.48
C ARG A 123 -11.29 12.13 -10.39
N ASN A 124 -12.56 12.06 -10.78
CA ASN A 124 -13.48 13.19 -10.64
C ASN A 124 -13.67 13.61 -9.18
N LEU A 125 -13.67 12.66 -8.25
CA LEU A 125 -13.84 12.94 -6.83
C LEU A 125 -12.55 13.39 -6.12
N TYR A 126 -11.41 12.76 -6.44
CA TYR A 126 -10.17 12.90 -5.64
C TYR A 126 -9.03 13.66 -6.32
N VAL A 127 -9.05 13.85 -7.64
CA VAL A 127 -7.93 14.44 -8.40
C VAL A 127 -8.32 15.73 -9.11
N ALA A 128 -9.55 15.81 -9.62
CA ALA A 128 -10.03 16.97 -10.35
C ALA A 128 -10.30 18.16 -9.41
N ASN A 129 -9.53 19.23 -9.64
CA ASN A 129 -9.97 20.64 -9.56
C ASN A 129 -9.66 21.27 -10.91
#